data_AF-A0A2P6MTJ0-F1
#
_entry.id   AF-A0A2P6MTJ0-F1
#
_cell.length_a   1.000
_cell.length_b   1.000
_cell.length_c   1.000
_cell.angle_alpha   90.00
_cell.angle_beta   90.00
_cell.angle_gamma   90.00
#
_symmetry.space_group_name_H-M   'P 1'
#
loop_
_entity.id
_entity.type
_entity.pdbx_description
1 polymer ?
#
loop_
_entity_poly.entity_id
_entity_poly.type
_entity_poly.pdbx_seq_one_letter_code
_entity_poly.pdbx_strand_id
1 'polypeptide(L)'
;MTRFKEKVIATFSHLSLDDDTLNYIVFMLEGMTDPSEVAEVLPTLLADHCDEAEAKRLSRQLVRSLPEPDRKDEACIAPSPASSVIQDFIEATRAVNPMDRKAALRELCPCHVLRNVPEFWDRIIDMANDPDARVRYQVLHNLCDGSPKDREEDVIETIERMHNDENKLIRRRVHQVNGAIIIIQLKKNQVLTHYRYTGKWNIL
;
A
#
# COMPACT_ATOMS: atom_id res chain seq x y z
N MET A 1 -11.50 4.99 20.32
CA MET A 1 -11.94 4.03 19.29
C MET A 1 -13.38 4.23 18.81
N THR A 2 -14.36 4.62 19.65
CA THR A 2 -15.80 4.69 19.29
C THR A 2 -16.15 5.71 18.19
N ARG A 3 -15.62 6.94 18.26
CA ARG A 3 -16.05 8.03 17.35
C ARG A 3 -15.63 7.84 15.87
N PHE A 4 -14.55 7.10 15.61
CA PHE A 4 -14.11 6.78 14.24
C PHE A 4 -14.96 5.67 13.63
N LYS A 5 -15.17 4.58 14.37
CA LYS A 5 -16.05 3.47 13.97
C LYS A 5 -17.47 3.96 13.68
N GLU A 6 -18.02 4.83 14.52
CA GLU A 6 -19.33 5.45 14.30
C GLU A 6 -19.41 6.25 12.99
N LYS A 7 -18.36 7.01 12.65
CA LYS A 7 -18.30 7.78 11.39
C LYS A 7 -18.22 6.87 10.17
N VAL A 8 -17.43 5.80 10.25
CA VAL A 8 -17.33 4.77 9.22
C VAL A 8 -18.70 4.13 8.98
N ILE A 9 -19.36 3.67 10.04
CA ILE A 9 -20.71 3.07 9.97
C ILE A 9 -21.72 4.07 9.38
N ALA A 10 -21.72 5.32 9.85
CA ALA A 10 -22.62 6.34 9.35
C ALA A 10 -22.39 6.68 7.87
N THR A 11 -21.13 6.65 7.40
CA THR A 11 -20.81 6.92 6.00
C THR A 11 -21.35 5.82 5.09
N PHE A 12 -21.30 4.56 5.55
CA PHE A 12 -21.69 3.39 4.75
C PHE A 12 -23.09 2.86 5.08
N SER A 13 -23.90 3.58 5.85
CA SER A 13 -25.20 3.10 6.33
C SER A 13 -26.23 2.82 5.23
N HIS A 14 -26.01 3.35 4.02
CA HIS A 14 -26.86 3.12 2.85
C HIS A 14 -26.38 1.93 2.01
N LEU A 15 -25.19 1.40 2.27
CA LEU A 15 -24.68 0.17 1.68
C LEU A 15 -25.12 -1.01 2.56
N SER A 16 -25.56 -2.11 1.93
CA SER A 16 -25.90 -3.34 2.62
C SER A 16 -24.64 -4.15 2.95
N LEU A 17 -23.82 -3.63 3.86
CA LEU A 17 -22.60 -4.29 4.34
C LEU A 17 -22.91 -5.17 5.57
N ASP A 18 -22.41 -6.39 5.58
CA ASP A 18 -22.43 -7.23 6.77
C ASP A 18 -21.43 -6.73 7.85
N ASP A 19 -21.62 -7.20 9.09
CA ASP A 19 -20.81 -6.76 10.24
C ASP A 19 -19.33 -7.12 10.07
N ASP A 20 -19.01 -8.26 9.44
CA ASP A 20 -17.64 -8.70 9.21
C ASP A 20 -16.93 -7.75 8.23
N THR A 21 -17.61 -7.37 7.15
CA THR A 21 -17.12 -6.41 6.16
C THR A 21 -16.93 -5.03 6.77
N LEU A 22 -17.89 -4.56 7.58
CA LEU A 22 -17.77 -3.28 8.29
C LEU A 22 -16.61 -3.28 9.28
N ASN A 23 -16.47 -4.33 10.08
CA ASN A 23 -15.36 -4.47 11.03
C ASN A 23 -14.02 -4.53 10.31
N TYR A 24 -13.96 -5.20 9.15
CA TYR A 24 -12.77 -5.26 8.32
C TYR A 24 -12.40 -3.90 7.71
N ILE A 25 -13.38 -3.14 7.20
CA ILE A 25 -13.18 -1.77 6.73
C ILE A 25 -12.64 -0.91 7.87
N VAL A 26 -13.24 -0.98 9.06
CA VAL A 26 -12.78 -0.23 10.23
C VAL A 26 -11.34 -0.62 10.58
N PHE A 27 -11.02 -1.91 10.63
CA PHE A 27 -9.68 -2.41 10.92
C PHE A 27 -8.63 -1.87 9.94
N MET A 28 -8.94 -1.89 8.64
CA MET A 28 -8.02 -1.42 7.61
C MET A 28 -7.82 0.09 7.63
N LEU A 29 -8.87 0.87 7.93
CA LEU A 29 -8.79 2.33 7.97
C LEU A 29 -8.32 2.87 9.33
N GLU A 30 -8.27 2.04 10.37
CA GLU A 30 -7.86 2.46 11.70
C GLU A 30 -6.42 2.98 11.69
N GLY A 31 -6.24 4.18 12.24
CA GLY A 31 -4.94 4.85 12.29
C GLY A 31 -4.46 5.44 10.97
N MET A 32 -5.28 5.42 9.90
CA MET A 32 -5.03 6.26 8.72
C MET A 32 -5.35 7.71 9.07
N THR A 33 -4.31 8.52 9.18
CA THR A 33 -4.42 9.97 9.45
C THR A 33 -4.34 10.80 8.18
N ASP A 34 -3.86 10.23 7.08
CA ASP A 34 -3.74 10.89 5.78
C ASP A 34 -4.99 10.61 4.90
N PRO A 35 -5.72 11.65 4.50
CA PRO A 35 -6.80 11.57 3.53
C PRO A 35 -6.51 10.78 2.24
N SER A 36 -5.26 10.86 1.75
CA SER A 36 -4.86 10.17 0.53
C SER A 36 -4.81 8.65 0.69
N GLU A 37 -4.37 8.15 1.85
CA GLU A 37 -4.39 6.72 2.18
C GLU A 37 -5.83 6.17 2.16
N VAL A 38 -6.77 6.90 2.78
CA VAL A 38 -8.19 6.51 2.78
C VAL A 38 -8.74 6.47 1.36
N ALA A 39 -8.39 7.45 0.53
CA ALA A 39 -8.83 7.53 -0.85
C ALA A 39 -8.24 6.43 -1.76
N GLU A 40 -7.05 5.91 -1.42
CA GLU A 40 -6.43 4.79 -2.13
C GLU A 40 -7.06 3.44 -1.74
N VAL A 41 -7.25 3.21 -0.44
CA VAL A 41 -7.67 1.89 0.08
C VAL A 41 -9.17 1.67 -0.05
N LEU A 42 -9.98 2.71 0.20
CA LEU A 42 -11.43 2.54 0.32
C LEU A 42 -12.12 2.07 -0.97
N PRO A 43 -11.75 2.53 -2.19
CA PRO A 43 -12.32 1.98 -3.41
C PRO A 43 -12.14 0.47 -3.54
N THR A 44 -11.00 -0.07 -3.09
CA THR A 44 -10.69 -1.51 -3.16
C THR A 44 -11.51 -2.30 -2.14
N LEU A 45 -11.74 -1.73 -0.96
CA LEU A 45 -12.62 -2.26 0.09
C LEU A 45 -14.09 -2.35 -0.35
N LEU A 46 -14.57 -1.36 -1.08
CA LEU A 46 -15.98 -1.23 -1.46
C LEU A 46 -16.32 -1.82 -2.83
N ALA A 47 -15.34 -2.26 -3.61
CA ALA A 47 -15.55 -2.65 -5.01
C ALA A 47 -16.47 -3.89 -5.22
N ASP A 48 -16.81 -4.63 -4.15
CA ASP A 48 -17.80 -5.72 -4.22
C ASP A 48 -19.22 -5.25 -3.82
N HIS A 49 -19.36 -3.99 -3.38
CA HIS A 49 -20.58 -3.45 -2.74
C HIS A 49 -21.14 -2.21 -3.42
N CYS A 50 -20.31 -1.46 -4.15
CA CYS A 50 -20.76 -0.33 -4.97
C CYS A 50 -19.85 -0.13 -6.19
N ASP A 51 -20.28 0.70 -7.14
CA ASP A 51 -19.43 1.07 -8.27
C ASP A 51 -18.29 2.01 -7.86
N GLU A 52 -17.31 2.19 -8.76
CA GLU A 52 -16.11 2.99 -8.50
C GLU A 52 -16.43 4.49 -8.26
N ALA A 53 -17.45 5.02 -8.93
CA ALA A 53 -17.82 6.43 -8.79
C ALA A 53 -18.43 6.69 -7.40
N GLU A 54 -19.28 5.78 -6.93
CA GLU A 54 -19.82 5.78 -5.58
C GLU A 54 -18.71 5.56 -4.55
N ALA A 55 -17.81 4.60 -4.74
CA ALA A 55 -16.72 4.36 -3.81
C ALA A 55 -15.81 5.61 -3.64
N LYS A 56 -15.52 6.30 -4.75
CA LYS A 56 -14.80 7.59 -4.73
C LYS A 56 -15.59 8.70 -4.03
N ARG A 57 -16.90 8.79 -4.24
CA ARG A 57 -17.78 9.74 -3.54
C ARG A 57 -17.73 9.51 -2.03
N LEU A 58 -17.87 8.26 -1.61
CA LEU A 58 -17.84 7.87 -0.20
C LEU A 58 -16.47 8.07 0.45
N SER A 59 -15.39 7.85 -0.30
CA SER A 59 -14.03 8.18 0.14
C SER A 59 -13.91 9.65 0.50
N ARG A 60 -14.37 10.55 -0.39
CA ARG A 60 -14.36 11.99 -0.14
C ARG A 60 -15.25 12.39 1.04
N GLN A 61 -16.41 11.74 1.19
CA GLN A 61 -17.31 11.99 2.31
C GLN A 61 -16.68 11.59 3.64
N LEU A 62 -16.09 10.39 3.71
CA LEU A 62 -15.41 9.90 4.91
C LEU A 62 -14.26 10.83 5.27
N VAL A 63 -13.37 11.13 4.32
CA VAL A 63 -12.23 12.05 4.49
C VAL A 63 -12.67 13.40 5.06
N ARG A 64 -13.72 14.02 4.51
CA ARG A 64 -14.25 15.31 5.00
C ARG A 64 -14.80 15.23 6.42
N SER A 65 -15.22 14.04 6.85
CA SER A 65 -15.74 13.81 8.19
C SER A 65 -14.65 13.52 9.22
N LEU A 66 -13.44 13.16 8.78
CA LEU A 66 -12.31 12.91 9.67
C LEU A 66 -11.82 14.25 10.26
N PRO A 67 -11.42 14.27 11.54
CA PRO A 67 -10.75 15.45 12.08
C PRO A 67 -9.50 15.74 11.25
N GLU A 68 -9.20 17.01 11.00
CA GLU A 68 -7.93 17.37 10.37
C GLU A 68 -6.78 16.76 11.17
N PRO A 69 -5.73 16.24 10.49
CA PRO A 69 -4.60 15.65 11.19
C PRO A 69 -4.05 16.69 12.16
N ASP A 70 -4.09 16.35 13.44
CA ASP A 70 -3.41 17.09 14.49
C ASP A 70 -1.94 17.07 14.08
N ARG A 71 -1.39 18.20 13.63
CA ARG A 71 0.05 18.37 13.41
C ARG A 71 0.71 18.37 14.79
N LYS A 72 0.63 17.26 15.52
CA LYS A 72 1.38 17.10 16.74
C LYS A 72 2.82 16.94 16.32
N ASP A 73 3.56 18.00 16.62
CA ASP A 73 5.00 18.15 16.63
C ASP A 73 5.70 16.82 16.43
N GLU A 74 6.39 16.70 15.29
CA GLU A 74 7.43 15.74 15.02
C GLU A 74 8.24 15.60 16.31
N ALA A 75 7.97 14.53 17.08
CA ALA A 75 8.81 14.20 18.20
C ALA A 75 10.16 13.89 17.57
N CYS A 76 11.07 14.84 17.66
CA CYS A 76 12.46 14.68 17.28
C CYS A 76 12.93 13.39 17.93
N ILE A 77 13.05 12.33 17.14
CA ILE A 77 13.77 11.14 17.54
C ILE A 77 15.19 11.66 17.72
N ALA A 78 15.58 11.91 18.97
CA ALA A 78 16.93 12.33 19.27
C ALA A 78 17.85 11.22 18.77
N PRO A 79 18.73 11.48 17.79
CA PRO A 79 19.57 10.44 17.24
C PRO A 79 20.45 9.88 18.35
N SER A 80 20.40 8.56 18.52
CA SER A 80 21.36 7.84 19.34
C SER A 80 22.76 8.11 18.79
N PRO A 81 23.75 8.50 19.61
CA PRO A 81 25.04 9.00 19.13
C PRO A 81 25.94 7.95 18.44
N ALA A 82 25.43 6.74 18.19
CA ALA A 82 26.16 5.64 17.55
C ALA A 82 25.62 5.24 16.17
N SER A 83 24.50 5.82 15.68
CA SER A 83 23.75 5.37 14.50
C SER A 83 23.74 6.43 13.39
N SER A 84 23.81 6.01 12.11
CA SER A 84 23.61 6.90 10.97
C SER A 84 22.12 7.17 10.76
N VAL A 85 21.76 8.32 10.17
CA VAL A 85 20.35 8.71 9.94
C VAL A 85 19.54 7.61 9.22
N ILE A 86 20.16 6.89 8.27
CA ILE A 86 19.53 5.77 7.55
C ILE A 86 19.17 4.63 8.52
N GLN A 87 20.08 4.31 9.43
CA GLN A 87 19.89 3.23 10.38
C GLN A 87 18.79 3.55 11.41
N ASP A 88 18.61 4.82 11.76
CA ASP A 88 17.51 5.25 12.65
C ASP A 88 16.13 5.00 12.01
N PHE A 89 15.97 5.30 10.71
CA PHE A 89 14.73 4.99 9.97
C PHE A 89 14.47 3.48 9.89
N ILE A 90 15.51 2.69 9.64
CA ILE A 90 15.38 1.23 9.60
C ILE A 90 15.02 0.68 10.99
N GLU A 91 15.62 1.21 12.06
CA GLU A 91 15.31 0.77 13.42
C GLU A 91 13.87 1.10 13.82
N ALA A 92 13.33 2.25 13.39
CA ALA A 92 11.92 2.59 13.63
C ALA A 92 10.94 1.54 13.07
N THR A 93 11.30 0.86 11.97
CA THR A 93 10.48 -0.23 11.42
C THR A 93 10.48 -1.52 12.26
N ARG A 94 11.21 -1.56 13.38
CA ARG A 94 11.24 -2.69 14.34
C ARG A 94 10.35 -2.46 15.57
N ALA A 95 9.55 -1.39 15.57
CA ALA A 95 8.64 -1.08 16.67
C ALA A 95 7.69 -2.25 17.01
N VAL A 96 7.39 -2.38 18.31
CA VAL A 96 6.48 -3.43 18.82
C VAL A 96 5.08 -3.27 18.25
N ASN A 97 4.59 -2.02 18.20
CA ASN A 97 3.28 -1.70 17.68
C ASN A 97 3.28 -1.71 16.14
N PRO A 98 2.38 -2.48 15.49
CA PRO A 98 2.29 -2.53 14.03
C PRO A 98 1.98 -1.17 13.38
N MET A 99 1.26 -0.29 14.07
CA MET A 99 0.97 1.04 13.53
C MET A 99 2.21 1.92 13.45
N ASP A 100 3.11 1.79 14.43
CA ASP A 100 4.39 2.52 14.44
C ASP A 100 5.31 1.96 13.34
N ARG A 101 5.29 0.63 13.10
CA ARG A 101 6.01 0.02 11.97
C ARG A 101 5.48 0.49 10.63
N LYS A 102 4.16 0.54 10.46
CA LYS A 102 3.52 1.07 9.25
C LYS A 102 3.92 2.53 9.00
N ALA A 103 3.87 3.37 10.04
CA ALA A 103 4.27 4.77 9.96
C ALA A 103 5.74 4.90 9.56
N ALA A 104 6.64 4.11 10.17
CA ALA A 104 8.04 4.08 9.78
C ALA A 104 8.23 3.63 8.31
N LEU A 105 7.54 2.58 7.86
CA LEU A 105 7.59 2.12 6.46
C LEU A 105 7.14 3.18 5.47
N ARG A 106 6.18 4.03 5.84
CA ARG A 106 5.74 5.15 5.00
C ARG A 106 6.87 6.17 4.81
N GLU A 107 7.67 6.44 5.83
CA GLU A 107 8.86 7.31 5.71
C GLU A 107 9.95 6.72 4.80
N LEU A 108 9.94 5.39 4.57
CA LEU A 108 10.81 4.73 3.60
C LEU A 108 10.24 4.74 2.16
N CYS A 109 9.01 5.20 1.95
CA CYS A 109 8.36 5.21 0.63
C CYS A 109 9.16 6.04 -0.39
N PRO A 110 9.30 5.60 -1.65
CA PRO A 110 9.94 6.41 -2.68
C PRO A 110 9.27 7.77 -2.87
N CYS A 111 7.95 7.87 -2.70
CA CYS A 111 7.19 9.12 -2.65
C CYS A 111 7.68 10.12 -1.59
N HIS A 112 8.20 9.64 -0.46
CA HIS A 112 8.74 10.47 0.63
C HIS A 112 10.25 10.68 0.48
N VAL A 113 10.98 9.61 0.17
CA VAL A 113 12.44 9.58 0.20
C VAL A 113 13.04 10.28 -1.04
N LEU A 114 12.41 10.14 -2.22
CA LEU A 114 12.84 10.76 -3.48
C LEU A 114 14.29 10.44 -3.91
N ARG A 115 14.90 9.40 -3.33
CA ARG A 115 16.23 8.89 -3.64
C ARG A 115 16.26 7.36 -3.55
N ASN A 116 17.17 6.73 -4.29
CA ASN A 116 17.41 5.29 -4.17
C ASN A 116 18.33 5.01 -2.97
N VAL A 117 17.80 4.35 -1.94
CA VAL A 117 18.54 3.90 -0.75
C VAL A 117 18.44 2.37 -0.69
N PRO A 118 19.50 1.63 -1.06
CA PRO A 118 19.47 0.18 -1.09
C PRO A 118 18.97 -0.46 0.20
N GLU A 119 19.39 0.05 1.36
CA GLU A 119 19.03 -0.46 2.67
C GLU A 119 17.54 -0.31 2.99
N PHE A 120 16.88 0.71 2.44
CA PHE A 120 15.44 0.86 2.56
C PHE A 120 14.70 -0.18 1.74
N TRP A 121 15.17 -0.48 0.53
CA TRP A 121 14.58 -1.52 -0.32
C TRP A 121 14.71 -2.91 0.28
N ASP A 122 15.90 -3.26 0.77
CA ASP A 122 16.13 -4.52 1.46
C ASP A 122 15.16 -4.65 2.65
N ARG A 123 14.99 -3.57 3.42
CA ARG A 123 14.07 -3.56 4.56
C ARG A 123 12.60 -3.65 4.15
N ILE A 124 12.17 -2.92 3.11
CA ILE A 124 10.79 -2.96 2.61
C ILE A 124 10.44 -4.40 2.18
N ILE A 125 11.34 -5.07 1.47
CA ILE A 125 11.15 -6.44 0.98
C ILE A 125 11.06 -7.43 2.13
N ASP A 126 11.92 -7.30 3.15
CA ASP A 126 11.88 -8.14 4.36
C ASP A 126 10.53 -8.03 5.08
N MET A 127 9.95 -6.83 5.11
CA MET A 127 8.68 -6.56 5.78
C MET A 127 7.45 -7.09 5.04
N ALA A 128 7.60 -7.63 3.83
CA ALA A 128 6.51 -8.29 3.10
C ALA A 128 5.90 -9.47 3.89
N ASN A 129 6.64 -10.02 4.87
CA ASN A 129 6.19 -11.10 5.75
C ASN A 129 5.75 -10.62 7.15
N ASP A 130 5.54 -9.31 7.36
CA ASP A 130 5.09 -8.80 8.67
C ASP A 130 3.78 -9.46 9.12
N PRO A 131 3.61 -9.83 10.41
CA PRO A 131 2.38 -10.46 10.88
C PRO A 131 1.14 -9.57 10.70
N ASP A 132 1.28 -8.25 10.73
CA ASP A 132 0.15 -7.33 10.59
C ASP A 132 -0.12 -6.99 9.11
N ALA A 133 -1.35 -7.24 8.66
CA ALA A 133 -1.74 -7.02 7.28
C ALA A 133 -1.67 -5.54 6.84
N ARG A 134 -1.80 -4.58 7.76
CA ARG A 134 -1.69 -3.15 7.42
C ARG A 134 -0.24 -2.78 7.08
N VAL A 135 0.72 -3.42 7.74
CA VAL A 135 2.15 -3.28 7.45
C VAL A 135 2.46 -3.91 6.08
N ARG A 136 2.01 -5.14 5.84
CA ARG A 136 2.20 -5.80 4.53
C ARG A 136 1.53 -5.03 3.38
N TYR A 137 0.36 -4.43 3.62
CA TYR A 137 -0.28 -3.58 2.61
C TYR A 137 0.57 -2.33 2.29
N GLN A 138 1.17 -1.70 3.30
CA GLN A 138 2.10 -0.58 3.08
C GLN A 138 3.35 -1.01 2.29
N VAL A 139 3.87 -2.21 2.54
CA VAL A 139 4.96 -2.77 1.72
C VAL A 139 4.56 -2.85 0.26
N LEU A 140 3.38 -3.41 -0.03
CA LEU A 140 2.87 -3.51 -1.40
C LEU A 140 2.75 -2.14 -2.08
N HIS A 141 2.30 -1.12 -1.34
CA HIS A 141 2.28 0.26 -1.83
C HIS A 141 3.69 0.73 -2.18
N ASN A 142 4.66 0.64 -1.27
CA ASN A 142 6.04 1.08 -1.49
C ASN A 142 6.68 0.39 -2.70
N LEU A 143 6.43 -0.91 -2.90
CA LEU A 143 6.94 -1.69 -4.04
C LEU A 143 6.39 -1.18 -5.39
N CYS A 144 5.18 -0.63 -5.39
CA CYS A 144 4.48 -0.14 -6.58
C CYS A 144 4.70 1.35 -6.85
N ASP A 145 5.27 2.09 -5.90
CA ASP A 145 5.43 3.54 -5.93
C ASP A 145 6.76 4.00 -6.57
N GLY A 146 7.15 3.36 -7.67
CA GLY A 146 8.35 3.74 -8.43
C GLY A 146 9.64 3.09 -7.94
N SER A 147 9.66 1.76 -7.91
CA SER A 147 10.86 0.98 -7.58
C SER A 147 12.01 1.19 -8.59
N PRO A 148 13.28 1.16 -8.12
CA PRO A 148 14.47 1.22 -8.96
C PRO A 148 14.51 0.07 -9.97
N LYS A 149 15.00 0.36 -11.18
CA LYS A 149 15.08 -0.64 -12.28
C LYS A 149 15.97 -1.84 -11.94
N ASP A 150 17.03 -1.61 -11.18
CA ASP A 150 17.96 -2.64 -10.71
C ASP A 150 17.35 -3.59 -9.66
N ARG A 151 16.18 -3.24 -9.11
CA ARG A 151 15.40 -4.06 -8.17
C ARG A 151 14.14 -4.66 -8.79
N GLU A 152 13.96 -4.57 -10.11
CA GLU A 152 12.75 -5.06 -10.82
C GLU A 152 12.45 -6.53 -10.48
N GLU A 153 13.46 -7.40 -10.48
CA GLU A 153 13.30 -8.82 -10.17
C GLU A 153 12.91 -9.07 -8.71
N ASP A 154 13.61 -8.46 -7.75
CA ASP A 154 13.32 -8.57 -6.31
C ASP A 154 11.88 -8.11 -5.98
N VAL A 155 11.43 -7.03 -6.64
CA VAL A 155 10.08 -6.47 -6.50
C VAL A 155 9.04 -7.43 -7.05
N ILE A 156 9.24 -7.96 -8.26
CA ILE A 156 8.32 -8.91 -8.88
C ILE A 156 8.20 -10.17 -8.02
N GLU A 157 9.33 -10.76 -7.60
CA GLU A 157 9.33 -11.96 -6.76
C GLU A 157 8.59 -11.72 -5.44
N THR A 158 8.79 -10.55 -4.83
CA THR A 158 8.11 -10.20 -3.58
C THR A 158 6.60 -10.06 -3.78
N ILE A 159 6.14 -9.40 -4.84
CA ILE A 159 4.72 -9.29 -5.17
C ILE A 159 4.11 -10.67 -5.47
N GLU A 160 4.84 -11.55 -6.17
CA GLU A 160 4.41 -12.92 -6.45
C GLU A 160 4.26 -13.74 -5.16
N ARG A 161 5.16 -13.60 -4.18
CA ARG A 161 5.01 -14.24 -2.86
C ARG A 161 3.76 -13.76 -2.13
N MET A 162 3.38 -12.49 -2.31
CA MET A 162 2.17 -11.91 -1.72
C MET A 162 0.87 -12.29 -2.47
N HIS A 163 0.96 -13.05 -3.58
CA HIS A 163 -0.20 -13.44 -4.39
C HIS A 163 -1.30 -14.17 -3.61
N ASN A 164 -0.89 -14.97 -2.62
CA ASN A 164 -1.75 -15.76 -1.75
C ASN A 164 -1.79 -15.25 -0.30
N ASP A 165 -1.52 -13.96 -0.06
CA ASP A 165 -1.59 -13.36 1.27
C ASP A 165 -2.91 -13.70 1.99
N GLU A 166 -2.89 -13.94 3.29
CA GLU A 166 -4.09 -14.26 4.07
C GLU A 166 -5.14 -13.14 4.00
N ASN A 167 -4.70 -11.89 3.85
CA ASN A 167 -5.56 -10.73 3.76
C ASN A 167 -6.13 -10.55 2.33
N LYS A 168 -7.46 -10.53 2.22
CA LYS A 168 -8.19 -10.43 0.93
C LYS A 168 -7.83 -9.17 0.13
N LEU A 169 -7.60 -8.02 0.79
CA LEU A 169 -7.23 -6.79 0.08
C LEU A 169 -5.85 -6.86 -0.53
N ILE A 170 -4.89 -7.44 0.20
CA ILE A 170 -3.54 -7.63 -0.34
C ILE A 170 -3.62 -8.51 -1.58
N ARG A 171 -4.30 -9.67 -1.50
CA ARG A 171 -4.50 -10.52 -2.70
C ARG A 171 -5.14 -9.76 -3.85
N ARG A 172 -6.23 -9.04 -3.59
CA ARG A 172 -6.93 -8.25 -4.62
C ARG A 172 -6.00 -7.21 -5.25
N ARG A 173 -5.24 -6.48 -4.44
CA ARG A 173 -4.31 -5.45 -4.92
C ARG A 173 -3.17 -6.07 -5.70
N VAL A 174 -2.59 -7.18 -5.22
CA VAL A 174 -1.59 -7.97 -5.95
C VAL A 174 -2.16 -8.46 -7.28
N HIS A 175 -3.42 -8.91 -7.35
CA HIS A 175 -4.03 -9.34 -8.62
C HIS A 175 -4.23 -8.18 -9.59
N GLN A 176 -4.60 -6.99 -9.11
CA GLN A 176 -4.68 -5.79 -9.94
C GLN A 176 -3.30 -5.39 -10.49
N VAL A 177 -2.28 -5.41 -9.62
CA VAL A 177 -0.89 -5.13 -9.97
C VAL A 177 -0.35 -6.19 -10.94
N ASN A 178 -0.57 -7.47 -10.66
CA ASN A 178 -0.19 -8.58 -11.54
C ASN A 178 -0.95 -8.56 -12.86
N GLY A 179 -2.21 -8.13 -12.90
CA GLY A 179 -2.91 -7.88 -14.15
C GLY A 179 -2.18 -6.83 -14.99
N ALA A 180 -1.69 -5.75 -14.36
CA ALA A 180 -0.86 -4.74 -15.01
C ALA A 180 0.55 -5.24 -15.38
N ILE A 181 1.22 -6.00 -14.50
CA ILE A 181 2.54 -6.61 -14.75
C ILE A 181 2.45 -7.64 -15.86
N ILE A 182 1.42 -8.48 -15.90
CA ILE A 182 1.16 -9.42 -17.00
C ILE A 182 0.96 -8.63 -18.30
N ILE A 183 0.24 -7.50 -18.31
CA ILE A 183 0.15 -6.66 -19.51
C ILE A 183 1.52 -6.09 -19.91
N ILE A 184 2.38 -5.71 -18.96
CA ILE A 184 3.71 -5.13 -19.24
C ILE A 184 4.72 -6.21 -19.67
N GLN A 185 4.76 -7.34 -18.98
CA GLN A 185 5.60 -8.50 -19.26
C GLN A 185 5.15 -9.21 -20.53
N LEU A 186 3.83 -9.33 -20.77
CA LEU A 186 3.29 -9.76 -22.06
C LEU A 186 3.51 -8.72 -23.16
N LYS A 187 3.67 -7.42 -22.89
CA LYS A 187 4.14 -6.47 -23.92
C LYS A 187 5.61 -6.65 -24.23
N LYS A 188 6.49 -6.91 -23.24
CA LYS A 188 7.88 -7.35 -23.46
C LYS A 188 7.91 -8.67 -24.26
N ASN A 189 7.05 -9.64 -23.92
CA ASN A 189 6.99 -10.95 -24.58
C ASN A 189 6.21 -10.96 -25.91
N GLN A 190 5.20 -10.13 -26.14
CA GLN A 190 4.47 -10.09 -27.42
C GLN A 190 5.32 -9.48 -28.52
N VAL A 191 6.10 -8.42 -28.20
CA VAL A 191 7.01 -7.81 -29.18
C VAL A 191 8.13 -8.78 -29.55
N LEU A 192 8.72 -9.46 -28.56
CA LEU A 192 9.74 -10.50 -28.79
C LEU A 192 9.17 -11.75 -29.49
N THR A 193 7.96 -12.19 -29.12
CA THR A 193 7.32 -13.37 -29.73
C THR A 193 6.86 -13.08 -31.15
N HIS A 194 6.31 -11.89 -31.42
CA HIS A 194 5.95 -11.46 -32.77
C HIS A 194 7.19 -11.33 -33.66
N TYR A 195 8.25 -10.67 -33.18
CA TYR A 195 9.51 -10.56 -33.93
C TYR A 195 10.14 -11.92 -34.25
N ARG A 196 10.17 -12.85 -33.28
CA ARG A 196 10.71 -14.21 -33.50
C ARG A 196 9.89 -15.03 -34.50
N TYR A 197 8.59 -14.76 -34.64
CA TYR A 197 7.70 -15.48 -35.54
C TYR A 197 7.59 -14.84 -36.93
N THR A 198 7.68 -13.51 -37.03
CA THR A 198 7.42 -12.76 -38.28
C THR A 198 8.64 -12.05 -38.84
N GLY A 199 9.70 -11.87 -38.06
CA GLY A 199 10.94 -11.18 -38.45
C GLY A 199 10.80 -9.66 -38.64
N LYS A 200 9.66 -9.05 -38.25
CA LYS A 200 9.36 -7.63 -38.48
C LYS A 200 9.14 -6.89 -37.16
N TRP A 201 9.69 -5.68 -37.07
CA TRP A 201 9.71 -4.85 -35.86
C TRP A 201 8.55 -3.84 -35.75
N ASN A 202 7.77 -3.62 -36.81
CA ASN A 202 6.81 -2.52 -36.86
C ASN A 202 5.44 -2.95 -36.33
N ILE A 203 5.12 -2.55 -35.10
CA ILE A 203 3.76 -2.55 -34.56
C ILE A 203 3.39 -1.08 -34.25
N LEU A 204 2.82 -0.41 -35.25
CA LEU A 204 1.94 0.75 -35.04
C LEU A 204 0.51 0.22 -34.98
#